data_AF-A0A401HBB8-F1
#
_entry.id   AF-A0A401HBB8-F1
#
_cell.length_a   1.000
_cell.length_b   1.000
_cell.length_c   1.000
_cell.angle_alpha   90.00
_cell.angle_beta   90.00
_cell.angle_gamma   90.00
#
_symmetry.space_group_name_H-M   'P 1'
#
loop_
_entity.id
_entity.type
_entity.pdbx_description
1 polymer ?
#
loop_
_entity_poly.entity_id
_entity_poly.type
_entity_poly.pdbx_seq_one_letter_code
_entity_poly.pdbx_strand_id
1 'polypeptide(L)'
;MERGPGDEASVKRRPAGGGVELEPTHQAGPCVEDGLPLVDAGEEELHAVVAAMERMGVDEALIRLSSAGGLQVFYHVSWSMEDECYSAAALVLRGCGDEWGPRLLKAADWPEVSKVALDRGCVEIVIPLDPPYRVKKALEKLGVEPEGWSVEGLEPAPPSPQG
;
A
#
# COMPACT_ATOMS: atom_id res chain seq x y z
N MET A 1 58.34 -43.92 22.55
CA MET A 1 57.12 -44.64 22.96
C MET A 1 56.84 -44.25 24.39
N GLU A 2 55.96 -43.26 24.61
CA GLU A 2 55.42 -42.94 25.93
C GLU A 2 53.97 -42.49 25.71
N ARG A 3 53.02 -43.21 26.32
CA ARG A 3 51.60 -42.81 26.46
C ARG A 3 51.44 -42.34 27.91
N GLY A 4 50.85 -41.17 28.09
CA GLY A 4 50.35 -40.66 29.36
C GLY A 4 49.16 -39.72 29.14
N PRO A 5 48.18 -39.66 30.06
CA PRO A 5 46.79 -39.29 29.78
C PRO A 5 46.46 -37.84 30.15
N GLY A 6 45.33 -37.33 29.66
CA GLY A 6 44.82 -36.01 30.00
C GLY A 6 43.41 -35.82 29.48
N ASP A 7 42.45 -36.38 30.22
CA ASP A 7 41.05 -35.97 30.20
C ASP A 7 40.99 -34.61 30.93
N GLU A 8 40.53 -33.55 30.27
CA GLU A 8 39.84 -32.45 30.94
C GLU A 8 39.05 -31.61 29.94
N ALA A 9 37.76 -31.54 30.20
CA ALA A 9 36.80 -30.75 29.47
C ALA A 9 37.19 -29.27 29.41
N SER A 10 37.15 -28.69 28.22
CA SER A 10 36.94 -27.26 28.09
C SER A 10 36.02 -26.99 26.92
N VAL A 11 34.76 -26.78 27.29
CA VAL A 11 33.70 -26.14 26.52
C VAL A 11 34.23 -24.82 25.97
N LYS A 12 34.80 -24.86 24.76
CA LYS A 12 34.97 -23.67 23.93
C LYS A 12 33.65 -23.42 23.23
N ARG A 13 32.81 -22.62 23.91
CA ARG A 13 31.67 -21.92 23.31
C ARG A 13 32.16 -21.28 22.01
N ARG A 14 31.59 -21.71 20.89
CA ARG A 14 31.61 -20.93 19.65
C ARG A 14 31.02 -19.56 19.99
N PRO A 15 31.69 -18.42 19.74
CA PRO A 15 30.94 -17.31 19.22
C PRO A 15 30.54 -17.75 17.81
N ALA A 16 29.25 -17.96 17.58
CA ALA A 16 28.70 -17.88 16.25
C ALA A 16 28.94 -16.44 15.78
N GLY A 17 30.15 -16.19 15.26
CA GLY A 17 30.44 -15.05 14.41
C GLY A 17 29.73 -15.33 13.10
N GLY A 18 28.58 -14.71 12.95
CA GLY A 18 27.65 -14.92 11.85
C GLY A 18 26.37 -14.18 12.18
N GLY A 19 26.49 -12.87 12.39
CA GLY A 19 25.37 -11.97 12.18
C GLY A 19 24.98 -12.12 10.73
N VAL A 20 23.96 -12.93 10.46
CA VAL A 20 23.18 -12.78 9.24
C VAL A 20 22.05 -11.84 9.63
N GLU A 21 22.43 -10.57 9.83
CA GLU A 21 21.50 -9.48 9.63
C GLU A 21 21.16 -9.47 8.14
N LEU A 22 19.86 -9.69 7.88
CA LEU A 22 19.10 -9.19 6.74
C LEU A 22 19.57 -9.65 5.35
N GLU A 23 18.80 -10.58 4.78
CA GLU A 23 18.50 -10.50 3.35
C GLU A 23 17.11 -9.87 3.21
N PRO A 24 16.97 -8.55 2.99
CA PRO A 24 15.81 -8.04 2.27
C PRO A 24 16.17 -8.20 0.80
N THR A 25 16.10 -9.42 0.28
CA THR A 25 16.36 -9.65 -1.15
C THR A 25 15.04 -9.79 -1.90
N HIS A 26 14.08 -8.90 -1.63
CA HIS A 26 13.09 -8.57 -2.66
C HIS A 26 13.78 -7.56 -3.57
N GLN A 27 14.55 -8.06 -4.54
CA GLN A 27 14.96 -7.26 -5.69
C GLN A 27 13.78 -7.20 -6.66
N ALA A 28 12.68 -6.57 -6.26
CA ALA A 28 11.66 -6.17 -7.21
C ALA A 28 11.96 -4.75 -7.66
N GLY A 29 12.47 -4.64 -8.89
CA GLY A 29 12.28 -3.41 -9.66
C GLY A 29 10.77 -3.11 -9.81
N PRO A 30 10.39 -1.93 -10.29
CA PRO A 30 9.02 -1.45 -10.20
C PRO A 30 8.02 -2.42 -10.83
N CYS A 31 6.97 -2.79 -10.12
CA CYS A 31 5.75 -3.17 -10.84
C CYS A 31 4.49 -2.63 -10.17
N VAL A 32 4.39 -1.29 -10.15
CA VAL A 32 3.12 -0.63 -10.47
C VAL A 32 2.94 -0.82 -11.98
N GLU A 33 2.68 -2.05 -12.43
CA GLU A 33 2.47 -2.34 -13.84
C GLU A 33 1.32 -1.46 -14.34
N ASP A 34 1.55 -0.77 -15.45
CA ASP A 34 0.61 0.14 -16.12
C ASP A 34 0.37 1.54 -15.50
N GLY A 35 1.10 1.89 -14.43
CA GLY A 35 1.02 3.21 -13.81
C GLY A 35 -0.27 3.41 -13.01
N LEU A 36 -0.27 4.44 -12.18
CA LEU A 36 -1.46 4.84 -11.44
C LEU A 36 -2.39 5.57 -12.44
N PRO A 37 -3.49 4.98 -12.94
CA PRO A 37 -4.18 5.45 -14.16
C PRO A 37 -4.81 6.86 -14.05
N LEU A 38 -4.81 7.46 -12.87
CA LEU A 38 -5.35 8.78 -12.59
C LEU A 38 -4.26 9.82 -12.31
N VAL A 39 -2.97 9.44 -12.26
CA VAL A 39 -1.85 10.38 -12.08
C VAL A 39 -0.78 10.14 -13.13
N ASP A 40 -0.19 11.23 -13.61
CA ASP A 40 0.99 11.19 -14.46
C ASP A 40 2.25 11.12 -13.59
N ALA A 41 2.37 10.04 -12.80
CA ALA A 41 3.53 9.81 -11.96
C ALA A 41 4.65 9.20 -12.82
N GLY A 42 5.78 9.91 -12.92
CA GLY A 42 6.97 9.39 -13.59
C GLY A 42 7.54 8.16 -12.87
N GLU A 43 8.34 7.37 -13.59
CA GLU A 43 8.99 6.15 -13.07
C GLU A 43 9.74 6.39 -11.75
N GLU A 44 10.46 7.52 -11.64
CA GLU A 44 11.20 7.88 -10.42
C GLU A 44 10.30 8.10 -9.20
N GLU A 45 9.10 8.66 -9.39
CA GLU A 45 8.15 8.91 -8.30
C GLU A 45 7.56 7.59 -7.79
N LEU A 46 7.19 6.70 -8.71
CA LEU A 46 6.70 5.36 -8.38
C LEU A 46 7.78 4.52 -7.68
N HIS A 47 9.04 4.61 -8.12
CA HIS A 47 10.17 3.97 -7.44
C HIS A 47 10.35 4.47 -6.01
N ALA A 48 10.24 5.78 -5.80
CA ALA A 48 10.38 6.36 -4.47
C ALA A 48 9.28 5.86 -3.51
N VAL A 49 8.06 5.65 -4.01
CA VAL A 49 6.96 5.07 -3.25
C VAL A 49 7.23 3.61 -2.88
N VAL A 50 7.61 2.78 -3.85
CA VAL A 50 7.94 1.36 -3.61
C VAL A 50 9.08 1.25 -2.59
N ALA A 51 10.17 1.99 -2.79
CA ALA A 51 11.30 2.00 -1.85
C ALA A 51 10.92 2.55 -0.46
N ALA A 52 9.88 3.37 -0.35
CA ALA A 52 9.34 3.79 0.95
C ALA A 52 8.57 2.66 1.63
N MET A 53 7.73 1.91 0.89
CA MET A 53 7.01 0.75 1.42
C MET A 53 7.96 -0.35 1.92
N GLU A 54 8.98 -0.68 1.13
CA GLU A 54 10.01 -1.67 1.50
C GLU A 54 10.76 -1.27 2.76
N ARG A 55 11.16 0.01 2.88
CA ARG A 55 11.83 0.54 4.08
C ARG A 55 10.94 0.50 5.32
N MET A 56 9.63 0.63 5.15
CA MET A 56 8.67 0.49 6.24
C MET A 56 8.36 -0.97 6.57
N GLY A 57 8.74 -1.91 5.71
CA GLY A 57 8.47 -3.34 5.87
C GLY A 57 6.98 -3.66 5.82
N VAL A 58 6.23 -2.96 4.96
CA VAL A 58 4.78 -3.16 4.80
C VAL A 58 4.46 -3.78 3.45
N ASP A 59 3.55 -4.75 3.47
CA ASP A 59 3.03 -5.40 2.26
C ASP A 59 1.84 -4.63 1.67
N GLU A 60 1.18 -3.76 2.44
CA GLU A 60 0.02 -2.97 2.01
C GLU A 60 0.15 -1.50 2.47
N ALA A 61 -0.20 -0.55 1.59
CA ALA A 61 -0.22 0.87 1.90
C ALA A 61 -1.29 1.64 1.11
N LEU A 62 -1.56 2.86 1.59
CA LEU A 62 -2.36 3.86 0.90
C LEU A 62 -1.42 4.95 0.36
N ILE A 63 -1.31 5.07 -0.96
CA ILE A 63 -0.63 6.19 -1.61
C ILE A 63 -1.62 7.36 -1.64
N ARG A 64 -1.32 8.46 -0.94
CA ARG A 64 -2.16 9.65 -0.95
C ARG A 64 -1.93 10.45 -2.21
N LEU A 65 -3.02 10.77 -2.91
CA LEU A 65 -3.04 11.68 -4.05
C LEU A 65 -3.44 13.09 -3.61
N SER A 66 -3.14 14.07 -4.45
CA SER A 66 -3.53 15.46 -4.22
C SER A 66 -5.02 15.59 -3.94
N SER A 67 -5.35 16.33 -2.88
CA SER A 67 -6.72 16.49 -2.39
C SER A 67 -7.30 17.86 -2.73
N ALA A 68 -8.58 17.91 -3.09
CA ALA A 68 -9.31 19.17 -3.32
C ALA A 68 -10.59 19.18 -2.48
N GLY A 69 -10.87 20.30 -1.83
CA GLY A 69 -12.17 20.53 -1.17
C GLY A 69 -12.51 19.60 -0.01
N GLY A 70 -11.52 18.99 0.66
CA GLY A 70 -11.77 18.09 1.81
C GLY A 70 -12.07 16.64 1.45
N LEU A 71 -12.00 16.28 0.16
CA LEU A 71 -11.94 14.89 -0.29
C LEU A 71 -10.49 14.42 -0.34
N GLN A 72 -10.18 13.38 0.42
CA GLN A 72 -8.90 12.69 0.34
C GLN A 72 -9.02 11.51 -0.62
N VAL A 73 -8.02 11.34 -1.47
CA VAL A 73 -7.98 10.31 -2.49
C VAL A 73 -6.72 9.49 -2.29
N PHE A 74 -6.86 8.17 -2.34
CA PHE A 74 -5.72 7.26 -2.20
C PHE A 74 -5.79 6.13 -3.20
N TYR A 75 -4.63 5.62 -3.58
CA TYR A 75 -4.53 4.26 -4.12
C TYR A 75 -4.23 3.29 -3.01
N HIS A 76 -4.99 2.20 -2.95
CA HIS A 76 -4.62 1.03 -2.17
C HIS A 76 -3.65 0.18 -2.98
N VAL A 77 -2.44 0.02 -2.46
CA VAL A 77 -1.36 -0.72 -3.10
C VAL A 77 -0.95 -1.88 -2.20
N SER A 78 -0.79 -3.05 -2.81
CA SER A 78 -0.45 -4.29 -2.11
C SER A 78 0.62 -5.06 -2.87
N TRP A 79 1.51 -5.70 -2.12
CA TRP A 79 2.49 -6.65 -2.64
C TRP A 79 1.80 -7.95 -3.07
N SER A 80 2.05 -8.36 -4.31
CA SER A 80 1.73 -9.67 -4.85
C SER A 80 2.95 -10.57 -4.76
N MET A 81 2.83 -11.69 -4.03
CA MET A 81 3.87 -12.72 -4.03
C MET A 81 3.94 -13.48 -5.36
N GLU A 82 2.83 -13.55 -6.11
CA GLU A 82 2.76 -14.27 -7.39
C GLU A 82 3.47 -13.49 -8.50
N ASP A 83 3.26 -12.17 -8.53
CA ASP A 83 3.85 -11.26 -9.51
C ASP A 83 5.18 -10.65 -9.03
N GLU A 84 5.57 -10.95 -7.79
CA GLU A 84 6.74 -10.39 -7.09
C GLU A 84 6.81 -8.85 -7.19
N CYS A 85 5.66 -8.18 -6.98
CA CYS A 85 5.56 -6.73 -7.21
C CYS A 85 4.45 -6.02 -6.41
N TYR A 86 4.49 -4.68 -6.35
CA TYR A 86 3.46 -3.84 -5.72
C TYR A 86 2.44 -3.33 -6.74
N SER A 87 1.21 -3.82 -6.69
CA SER A 87 0.14 -3.40 -7.60
C SER A 87 -0.93 -2.55 -6.91
N ALA A 88 -1.50 -1.59 -7.65
CA ALA A 88 -2.65 -0.83 -7.20
C ALA A 88 -3.94 -1.66 -7.39
N ALA A 89 -4.64 -1.95 -6.30
CA ALA A 89 -5.84 -2.80 -6.32
C ALA A 89 -7.15 -1.98 -6.34
N ALA A 90 -7.16 -0.80 -5.72
CA ALA A 90 -8.37 0.01 -5.59
C ALA A 90 -8.06 1.50 -5.45
N LEU A 91 -9.05 2.32 -5.79
CA LEU A 91 -9.13 3.72 -5.38
C LEU A 91 -9.91 3.81 -4.08
N VAL A 92 -9.37 4.51 -3.10
CA VAL A 92 -10.00 4.79 -1.82
C VAL A 92 -10.32 6.28 -1.76
N LEU A 93 -11.60 6.60 -1.53
CA LEU A 93 -12.06 7.98 -1.37
C LEU A 93 -12.52 8.17 0.07
N ARG A 94 -11.91 9.11 0.77
CA ARG A 94 -12.27 9.46 2.15
C ARG A 94 -12.74 10.90 2.22
N GLY A 95 -13.96 11.08 2.70
CA GLY A 95 -14.64 12.37 2.78
C GLY A 95 -15.16 12.63 4.18
N CYS A 96 -14.84 13.80 4.72
CA CYS A 96 -15.26 14.22 6.06
C CYS A 96 -16.17 15.46 5.99
N GLY A 97 -16.92 15.70 7.06
CA GLY A 97 -17.76 16.89 7.19
C GLY A 97 -19.02 16.86 6.31
N ASP A 98 -19.69 18.01 6.24
CA ASP A 98 -21.07 18.11 5.71
C ASP A 98 -21.17 18.02 4.18
N GLU A 99 -20.06 18.21 3.46
CA GLU A 99 -20.04 18.10 2.00
C GLU A 99 -19.76 16.68 1.53
N TRP A 100 -18.54 16.17 1.79
CA TRP A 100 -18.09 14.90 1.22
C TRP A 100 -18.61 13.68 1.95
N GLY A 101 -18.77 13.73 3.28
CA GLY A 101 -19.29 12.60 4.06
C GLY A 101 -20.66 12.12 3.54
N PRO A 102 -21.69 12.99 3.49
CA PRO A 102 -23.00 12.61 2.95
C PRO A 102 -23.00 12.21 1.47
N ARG A 103 -22.10 12.78 0.65
CA ARG A 103 -21.98 12.42 -0.78
C ARG A 103 -21.44 11.00 -0.94
N LEU A 104 -20.35 10.67 -0.24
CA LEU A 104 -19.77 9.32 -0.26
C LEU A 104 -20.71 8.29 0.36
N LEU A 105 -21.47 8.68 1.40
CA LEU A 105 -22.47 7.79 1.99
C LEU A 105 -23.58 7.42 0.99
N LYS A 106 -24.00 8.36 0.13
CA LYS A 106 -24.94 8.06 -0.97
C LYS A 106 -24.32 7.21 -2.08
N ALA A 107 -22.99 7.22 -2.20
CA ALA A 107 -22.26 6.39 -3.13
C ALA A 107 -22.05 4.95 -2.62
N ALA A 108 -22.30 4.68 -1.33
CA ALA A 108 -22.12 3.38 -0.70
C ALA A 108 -22.82 2.23 -1.45
N ASP A 109 -24.02 2.49 -1.97
CA ASP A 109 -24.84 1.49 -2.67
C ASP A 109 -24.55 1.41 -4.18
N TRP A 110 -23.54 2.13 -4.67
CA TRP A 110 -23.21 2.08 -6.10
C TRP A 110 -22.56 0.76 -6.47
N PRO A 111 -22.85 0.21 -7.67
CA PRO A 111 -22.26 -1.04 -8.12
C PRO A 111 -20.75 -0.95 -8.36
N GLU A 112 -20.19 0.26 -8.43
CA GLU A 112 -18.76 0.49 -8.53
C GLU A 112 -18.04 0.36 -7.17
N VAL A 113 -18.76 0.50 -6.05
CA VAL A 113 -18.19 0.47 -4.69
C VAL A 113 -18.19 -0.95 -4.14
N SER A 114 -17.03 -1.39 -3.63
CA SER A 114 -16.84 -2.73 -3.06
C SER A 114 -16.91 -2.77 -1.55
N LYS A 115 -16.54 -1.66 -0.89
CA LYS A 115 -16.49 -1.56 0.57
C LYS A 115 -16.75 -0.12 0.99
N VAL A 116 -17.35 0.01 2.16
CA VAL A 116 -17.57 1.29 2.84
C VAL A 116 -17.12 1.15 4.29
N ALA A 117 -16.42 2.17 4.78
CA ALA A 117 -16.04 2.27 6.18
C ALA A 117 -16.44 3.64 6.74
N LEU A 118 -16.79 3.65 8.03
CA LEU A 118 -17.10 4.86 8.78
C LEU A 118 -16.03 5.00 9.87
N ASP A 119 -15.20 6.04 9.79
CA ASP A 119 -14.19 6.32 10.80
C ASP A 119 -14.28 7.78 11.25
N ARG A 120 -14.44 8.00 12.56
CA ARG A 120 -14.36 9.32 13.21
C ARG A 120 -15.15 10.46 12.53
N GLY A 121 -16.31 10.15 11.95
CA GLY A 121 -17.16 11.14 11.26
C GLY A 121 -16.78 11.39 9.80
N CYS A 122 -15.89 10.57 9.24
CA CYS A 122 -15.57 10.49 7.83
C CYS A 122 -16.16 9.22 7.23
N VAL A 123 -16.49 9.30 5.95
CA VAL A 123 -16.95 8.17 5.14
C VAL A 123 -15.82 7.81 4.19
N GLU A 124 -15.48 6.54 4.14
CA GLU A 124 -14.51 5.98 3.20
C GLU A 124 -15.23 4.99 2.29
N ILE A 125 -15.00 5.08 0.99
CA ILE A 125 -15.46 4.11 0.00
C ILE A 125 -14.27 3.55 -0.78
N VAL A 126 -14.35 2.26 -1.12
CA VAL A 126 -13.32 1.55 -1.87
C VAL A 126 -13.88 1.12 -3.22
N ILE A 127 -13.27 1.59 -4.30
CA ILE A 127 -13.65 1.32 -5.68
C ILE A 127 -12.55 0.48 -6.31
N PRO A 128 -12.81 -0.80 -6.65
CA PRO A 128 -11.81 -1.66 -7.29
C PRO A 128 -11.35 -1.05 -8.63
N LEU A 129 -10.05 -1.17 -8.91
CA LEU A 129 -9.49 -0.71 -10.18
C LEU A 129 -9.89 -1.62 -11.34
N ASP A 130 -10.09 -2.92 -11.10
CA ASP A 130 -10.58 -3.85 -12.12
C ASP A 130 -12.11 -4.04 -12.05
N PRO A 131 -12.84 -3.89 -13.17
CA PRO A 131 -12.39 -3.37 -14.46
C PRO A 131 -12.18 -1.83 -14.46
N PRO A 132 -11.24 -1.30 -15.27
CA PRO A 132 -10.83 0.12 -15.26
C PRO A 132 -11.96 1.15 -15.37
N TYR A 133 -13.05 0.80 -16.05
CA TYR A 133 -14.19 1.71 -16.23
C TYR A 133 -14.93 2.02 -14.93
N ARG A 134 -14.82 1.19 -13.88
CA ARG A 134 -15.53 1.40 -12.59
C ARG A 134 -15.10 2.69 -11.94
N VAL A 135 -13.79 2.92 -11.85
CA VAL A 135 -13.22 4.12 -11.24
C VAL A 135 -13.64 5.35 -12.00
N LYS A 136 -13.50 5.36 -13.34
CA LYS A 136 -13.93 6.48 -14.18
C LYS A 136 -15.41 6.83 -13.93
N LYS A 137 -16.30 5.84 -13.97
CA LYS A 137 -17.74 6.04 -13.79
C LYS A 137 -18.09 6.53 -12.38
N ALA A 138 -17.40 6.06 -11.36
CA ALA A 138 -17.60 6.53 -9.98
C ALA A 138 -17.17 8.01 -9.84
N LEU A 139 -16.01 8.38 -10.37
CA LEU A 139 -15.52 9.76 -10.34
C LEU A 139 -16.43 10.72 -11.12
N GLU A 140 -16.89 10.32 -12.32
CA GLU A 140 -17.85 11.09 -13.12
C GLU A 140 -19.15 11.35 -12.36
N LYS A 141 -19.71 10.32 -11.70
CA LYS A 141 -20.93 10.47 -10.88
C LYS A 141 -20.72 11.36 -9.64
N LEU A 142 -19.51 11.39 -9.09
CA LEU A 142 -19.16 12.24 -7.95
C LEU A 142 -18.84 13.69 -8.40
N GLY A 143 -18.69 13.93 -9.69
CA GLY A 143 -18.25 15.22 -10.23
C GLY A 143 -16.80 15.55 -9.85
N VAL A 144 -15.95 14.51 -9.78
CA VAL A 144 -14.53 14.64 -9.45
C VAL A 144 -13.71 14.42 -10.71
N GLU A 145 -12.88 15.40 -11.05
CA GLU A 145 -11.96 15.32 -12.18
C GLU A 145 -10.56 14.93 -11.67
N PRO A 146 -9.94 13.85 -12.19
CA PRO A 146 -8.61 13.43 -11.78
C PRO A 146 -7.48 14.27 -12.39
N GLU A 147 -7.81 15.21 -13.29
CA GLU A 147 -6.81 16.04 -13.97
C GLU A 147 -6.00 16.86 -12.96
N GLY A 148 -4.67 16.72 -13.02
CA GLY A 148 -3.73 17.42 -12.14
C GLY A 148 -3.44 16.71 -10.81
N TRP A 149 -3.88 15.47 -10.62
CA TRP A 149 -3.51 14.70 -9.44
C TRP A 149 -2.04 14.26 -9.45
N SER A 150 -1.39 14.34 -8.29
CA SER A 150 -0.01 13.89 -8.06
C SER A 150 0.11 13.14 -6.73
N VAL A 151 1.19 12.36 -6.55
CA VAL A 151 1.44 11.69 -5.28
C VAL A 151 1.92 12.70 -4.24
N GLU A 152 1.26 12.74 -3.09
CA GLU A 152 1.60 13.64 -1.97
C GLU A 152 2.22 12.91 -0.77
N GLY A 153 2.08 11.59 -0.70
CA GLY A 153 2.61 10.83 0.42
C GLY A 153 2.10 9.40 0.48
N LEU A 154 2.45 8.75 1.59
CA LEU A 154 2.19 7.34 1.84
C LEU A 154 1.72 7.17 3.27
N GLU A 155 0.69 6.35 3.46
CA GLU A 155 0.12 5.97 4.75
C GLU A 155 0.05 4.44 4.83
N PRO A 156 0.30 3.82 5.99
CA PRO A 156 0.07 2.39 6.13
C PRO A 156 -1.42 2.08 5.91
N ALA A 157 -1.70 0.99 5.19
CA ALA A 157 -3.08 0.55 5.02
C ALA A 157 -3.68 0.17 6.38
N PRO A 158 -4.97 0.47 6.64
CA PRO A 158 -5.62 -0.01 7.84
C PRO A 158 -5.57 -1.54 7.86
N PRO A 159 -5.37 -2.17 9.03
CA PRO A 159 -5.27 -3.62 9.12
C PRO A 159 -6.52 -4.25 8.50
N SER A 160 -6.33 -5.09 7.49
CA SER A 160 -7.39 -5.93 6.96
C SER A 160 -8.00 -6.75 8.10
N PRO A 161 -9.33 -6.73 8.29
CA PRO A 161 -9.94 -7.57 9.32
C PRO A 161 -9.60 -9.02 8.97
N GLN A 162 -8.89 -9.69 9.88
CA GLN A 162 -8.62 -11.12 9.76
C GLN A 162 -9.97 -11.84 9.74
N GLY A 163 -10.31 -12.42 8.58
CA GLY A 163 -11.48 -13.26 8.40
C GLY A 163 -11.32 -14.62 9.06
#